data_AF-A0A7G7WBQ0-F1
#
_entry.id   AF-A0A7G7WBQ0-F1
#
_cell.length_a   1.000
_cell.length_b   1.000
_cell.length_c   1.000
_cell.angle_alpha   90.00
_cell.angle_beta   90.00
_cell.angle_gamma   90.00
#
_symmetry.space_group_name_H-M   'P 1'
#
loop_
_entity.id
_entity.type
_entity.pdbx_description
1 polymer ?
#
loop_
_entity_poly.entity_id
_entity_poly.type
_entity_poly.pdbx_seq_one_letter_code
_entity_poly.pdbx_strand_id
1 'polypeptide(L)'
;MFVYFLLSGFGFLCAFAALPLLTGYCAVNYGRSFWLWFTLGWVLPIVSFFVLVALIVRGQLDQGERLLAEAKSILAEAVALKNEE
;
A
#
# COMPACT_ATOMS: atom_id res chain seq x y z
N MET A 1 19.13 24.05 -3.99
CA MET A 1 17.91 23.19 -3.88
C MET A 1 18.05 21.91 -4.69
N PHE A 2 18.35 21.96 -5.99
CA PHE A 2 18.54 20.76 -6.84
C PHE A 2 19.59 19.76 -6.32
N VAL A 3 20.77 20.24 -5.91
CA VAL A 3 21.83 19.39 -5.35
C VAL A 3 21.37 18.66 -4.08
N TYR A 4 20.59 19.30 -3.22
CA TYR A 4 20.05 18.67 -2.01
C TYR A 4 19.06 17.56 -2.36
N PHE A 5 18.20 17.76 -3.36
CA PHE A 5 17.30 16.72 -3.84
C PHE A 5 18.04 15.53 -4.44
N LEU A 6 19.13 15.77 -5.18
CA LEU A 6 19.95 14.69 -5.71
C LEU A 6 20.66 13.90 -4.60
N LEU A 7 21.23 14.62 -3.62
CA LEU A 7 21.98 13.99 -2.54
C LEU A 7 21.05 13.22 -1.58
N SER A 8 19.86 13.77 -1.29
CA SER A 8 18.85 13.09 -0.48
C SER A 8 18.24 11.88 -1.20
N GLY A 9 17.93 12.00 -2.49
CA GLY A 9 17.40 10.91 -3.31
C GLY A 9 18.41 9.77 -3.45
N PHE A 10 19.68 10.11 -3.69
CA PHE A 10 20.76 9.11 -3.76
C PHE A 10 20.99 8.42 -2.41
N GLY A 11 21.03 9.19 -1.32
CA GLY A 11 21.16 8.64 0.03
C GLY A 11 20.03 7.69 0.39
N PHE A 12 18.79 8.05 0.03
CA PHE A 12 17.61 7.20 0.21
C PHE A 12 17.72 5.89 -0.60
N LEU A 13 18.10 5.97 -1.88
CA LEU A 13 18.28 4.78 -2.71
C LEU A 13 19.37 3.86 -2.17
N CYS A 14 20.49 4.39 -1.70
CA CYS A 14 21.54 3.60 -1.08
C CYS A 14 21.07 2.91 0.20
N ALA A 15 20.39 3.64 1.09
CA ALA A 15 19.83 3.07 2.32
C ALA A 15 18.78 2.00 2.03
N PHE A 16 17.91 2.25 1.05
CA PHE A 16 16.88 1.31 0.63
C PHE A 16 17.48 0.04 0.00
N ALA A 17 18.52 0.19 -0.83
CA ALA A 17 19.21 -0.94 -1.48
C ALA A 17 20.02 -1.79 -0.48
N ALA A 18 20.38 -1.27 0.69
CA ALA A 18 21.12 -2.03 1.71
C ALA A 18 20.33 -3.27 2.18
N LEU A 19 19.01 -3.18 2.30
CA LEU A 19 18.14 -4.29 2.72
C LEU A 19 18.15 -5.49 1.75
N PRO A 20 17.87 -5.31 0.43
CA PRO A 20 17.95 -6.41 -0.53
C PRO A 20 19.39 -6.92 -0.71
N LEU A 21 20.40 -6.06 -0.60
CA LEU A 21 21.81 -6.48 -0.63
C LEU A 21 22.16 -7.41 0.54
N LEU A 22 21.78 -7.04 1.77
CA LEU A 22 21.98 -7.86 2.96
C LEU A 22 21.22 -9.18 2.86
N THR A 23 19.99 -9.14 2.35
CA THR A 23 19.17 -10.34 2.14
C THR A 23 19.82 -11.30 1.14
N GLY A 24 20.32 -10.76 0.02
CA GLY A 24 21.08 -11.54 -0.96
C GLY A 24 22.37 -12.12 -0.37
N TYR A 25 23.12 -11.33 0.40
CA TYR A 25 24.35 -11.78 1.06
C TYR A 25 24.08 -12.93 2.06
N CYS A 26 23.06 -12.78 2.91
CA CYS A 26 22.64 -13.84 3.82
C CYS A 26 22.26 -15.11 3.03
N ALA A 27 21.49 -14.98 1.95
CA ALA A 27 21.10 -16.14 1.14
C ALA A 27 22.30 -16.92 0.59
N VAL A 28 23.36 -16.24 0.14
CA VAL A 28 24.60 -16.88 -0.32
C VAL A 28 25.26 -17.67 0.82
N ASN A 29 25.32 -17.11 2.02
CA ASN A 29 25.89 -17.79 3.18
C ASN A 29 25.10 -19.05 3.58
N TYR A 30 23.81 -19.11 3.25
CA TYR A 30 22.96 -20.30 3.44
C TYR A 30 22.92 -21.23 2.22
N GLY A 31 23.81 -21.05 1.23
CA GLY A 31 23.89 -21.90 0.03
C GLY A 31 22.75 -21.70 -0.97
N ARG A 32 22.04 -20.56 -0.91
CA ARG A 32 20.98 -20.18 -1.85
C ARG A 32 21.49 -19.14 -2.85
N SER A 33 20.77 -18.99 -3.96
CA SER A 33 21.15 -18.05 -5.03
C SER A 33 20.96 -16.59 -4.62
N PHE A 34 22.04 -15.79 -4.67
CA PHE A 34 22.01 -14.34 -4.40
C PHE A 34 20.89 -13.62 -5.14
N TRP A 35 20.83 -13.80 -6.47
CA TRP A 35 19.97 -13.02 -7.36
C TRP A 35 18.48 -13.23 -7.11
N LEU A 36 18.07 -14.44 -6.75
CA LEU A 36 16.66 -14.72 -6.40
C LEU A 36 16.26 -13.92 -5.16
N TRP A 37 17.08 -13.96 -4.11
CA TRP A 37 16.77 -13.28 -2.84
C TRP A 37 16.94 -11.77 -2.92
N PHE A 38 17.89 -11.28 -3.70
CA PHE A 38 18.06 -9.87 -4.00
C PHE A 38 16.86 -9.31 -4.76
N THR A 39 16.44 -9.96 -5.84
CA THR A 39 15.25 -9.55 -6.62
C THR A 39 13.98 -9.64 -5.79
N LEU A 40 13.85 -10.68 -4.96
CA LEU A 40 12.75 -10.80 -4.00
C LEU A 40 12.66 -9.60 -3.06
N GLY A 41 13.81 -9.14 -2.53
CA GLY A 41 13.87 -7.97 -1.65
C GLY A 41 13.42 -6.66 -2.33
N TRP A 42 13.61 -6.54 -3.64
CA TRP A 42 13.11 -5.40 -4.43
C TRP A 42 11.65 -5.54 -4.84
N VAL A 43 11.21 -6.74 -5.19
CA VAL A 43 9.87 -7.01 -5.72
C VAL A 43 8.82 -7.04 -4.62
N LEU A 44 9.14 -7.59 -3.43
CA LEU A 44 8.18 -7.78 -2.35
C LEU A 44 7.53 -6.45 -1.87
N PRO A 45 8.26 -5.34 -1.66
CA PRO A 45 7.65 -4.07 -1.29
C PRO A 45 6.72 -3.52 -2.37
N ILE A 46 7.09 -3.69 -3.64
CA ILE A 46 6.29 -3.24 -4.79
C ILE A 46 4.97 -3.99 -4.84
N VAL A 47 5.03 -5.33 -4.77
CA VAL A 47 3.83 -6.19 -4.76
C VAL A 47 2.95 -5.87 -3.55
N SER A 48 3.55 -5.68 -2.36
CA SER A 48 2.81 -5.33 -1.14
C SER A 48 2.03 -4.01 -1.30
N PHE A 49 2.66 -3.01 -1.93
CA PHE A 49 1.99 -1.75 -2.23
C PHE A 49 0.79 -1.94 -3.17
N PHE A 50 0.94 -2.72 -4.25
CA PHE A 50 -0.18 -3.01 -5.15
C PHE A 50 -1.32 -3.75 -4.46
N VAL A 51 -1.00 -4.70 -3.58
CA VAL A 51 -2.02 -5.41 -2.79
C VAL A 51 -2.77 -4.44 -1.87
N LEU A 52 -2.07 -3.53 -1.20
CA LEU A 52 -2.69 -2.49 -0.37
C LEU A 52 -3.60 -1.57 -1.18
N VAL A 53 -3.13 -1.09 -2.33
CA VAL A 53 -3.95 -0.26 -3.24
C VAL A 53 -5.18 -1.04 -3.70
N ALA A 54 -5.02 -2.31 -4.10
CA ALA A 54 -6.13 -3.15 -4.50
C ALA A 54 -7.14 -3.35 -3.36
N LEU A 55 -6.69 -3.53 -2.12
CA LEU A 55 -7.57 -3.62 -0.94
C LEU A 55 -8.32 -2.31 -0.69
N ILE A 56 -7.66 -1.16 -0.78
CA ILE A 56 -8.28 0.15 -0.61
C ILE A 56 -9.34 0.39 -1.71
N VAL A 57 -8.98 0.12 -2.97
CA VAL A 57 -9.90 0.25 -4.11
C VAL A 57 -11.09 -0.69 -3.94
N ARG A 58 -10.87 -1.93 -3.49
CA ARG A 58 -11.96 -2.85 -3.20
C ARG A 58 -12.88 -2.34 -2.09
N GLY A 59 -12.35 -1.74 -1.04
CA GLY A 59 -13.16 -1.12 0.01
C GLY A 59 -13.98 0.07 -0.51
N GLN A 60 -13.37 0.93 -1.33
CA GLN A 60 -14.07 2.09 -1.91
C GLN A 60 -15.10 1.72 -2.99
N LEU A 61 -14.91 0.58 -3.68
CA LEU A 61 -15.84 0.07 -4.69
C LEU A 61 -16.89 -0.88 -4.09
N ASP A 62 -16.91 -1.06 -2.78
CA ASP A 62 -17.93 -1.88 -2.14
C ASP A 62 -19.29 -1.18 -2.26
N GLN A 63 -20.09 -1.64 -3.23
CA GLN A 63 -21.44 -1.15 -3.47
C GLN A 63 -22.29 -1.18 -2.20
N GLY A 64 -21.97 -2.06 -1.24
CA GLY A 64 -22.63 -2.13 0.06
C GLY A 64 -22.53 -0.82 0.85
N GLU A 65 -21.39 -0.12 0.81
CA GLU A 65 -21.22 1.13 1.55
C GLU A 65 -22.04 2.28 0.92
N ARG A 66 -22.13 2.30 -0.41
CA ARG A 66 -22.99 3.24 -1.14
C ARG A 66 -24.47 3.00 -0.87
N LEU A 67 -24.91 1.74 -0.93
CA LEU A 67 -26.30 1.36 -0.67
C LEU A 67 -26.70 1.60 0.80
N LEU A 68 -25.75 1.41 1.74
CA LEU A 68 -25.97 1.68 3.15
C LEU A 68 -26.06 3.19 3.43
N ALA A 69 -25.26 4.01 2.75
CA ALA A 69 -25.38 5.47 2.82
C ALA A 69 -26.75 5.95 2.31
N GLU A 70 -27.20 5.41 1.18
CA GLU A 70 -28.51 5.71 0.58
C GLU A 70 -29.67 5.25 1.48
N ALA A 71 -29.60 4.06 2.06
CA ALA A 71 -30.60 3.58 3.01
C ALA A 71 -30.68 4.47 4.27
N LYS A 72 -29.54 4.97 4.76
CA LYS A 72 -29.50 5.88 5.91
C LYS A 72 -30.12 7.25 5.60
N SER A 73 -29.92 7.79 4.39
CA SER A 73 -30.54 9.07 4.03
C SER A 73 -32.06 8.94 3.93
N ILE A 74 -32.55 7.86 3.29
CA ILE A 74 -33.98 7.58 3.20
C ILE A 74 -34.61 7.43 4.59
N LEU A 75 -33.93 6.71 5.50
CA LEU A 75 -34.40 6.55 6.87
C LEU A 75 -34.45 7.88 7.63
N ALA A 76 -33.45 8.73 7.46
CA ALA A 76 -33.40 10.05 8.11
C ALA A 76 -34.55 10.95 7.63
N GLU A 77 -34.85 10.95 6.33
CA GLU A 77 -35.98 11.67 5.75
C GLU A 77 -37.32 11.17 6.31
N ALA A 78 -37.50 9.84 6.37
CA ALA A 78 -38.72 9.25 6.92
C ALA A 78 -38.92 9.57 8.41
N VAL A 79 -37.83 9.58 9.19
CA VAL A 79 -37.87 9.97 10.61
C VAL A 79 -38.19 11.46 10.78
N ALA A 80 -37.65 12.32 9.93
CA ALA A 80 -37.95 13.75 9.96
C ALA A 80 -39.44 14.01 9.68
N LEU A 81 -39.98 13.41 8.62
CA LEU A 81 -41.41 13.53 8.27
C LEU A 81 -42.32 13.02 9.40
N LYS A 82 -41.97 11.89 10.02
CA LYS A 82 -42.74 11.35 11.15
C LYS A 82 -42.71 12.24 12.40
N ASN A 83 -41.66 13.02 12.61
CA ASN A 83 -41.54 13.92 13.75
C ASN A 83 -42.25 15.28 13.52
N GLU A 84 -42.66 15.57 12.28
CA GLU A 84 -43.41 16.78 11.90
C GLU A 84 -44.94 16.59 11.91
N GLU A 85 -45.43 15.33 11.94
CA GLU A 85 -46.83 14.94 12.23
C GLU A 85 -47.12 14.86 13.74
#